data_AF-A0A2T5I6X0-F1
#
_entry.id   AF-A0A2T5I6X0-F1
#
_cell.length_a   1.000
_cell.length_b   1.000
_cell.length_c   1.000
_cell.angle_alpha   90.00
_cell.angle_beta   90.00
_cell.angle_gamma   90.00
#
_symmetry.space_group_name_H-M   'P 1'
#
loop_
_entity.id
_entity.type
_entity.pdbx_description
1 polymer ?
#
loop_
_entity_poly.entity_id
_entity_poly.type
_entity_poly.pdbx_seq_one_letter_code
_entity_poly.pdbx_strand_id
1 'polypeptide(L)'
;MPRLLLSDEHWSKPHKILLQKTIYDKPDLRMTVEAMLYRIRTGCPWRDLPQAFGCWNRIYKRFNAWSAAGKWIEIFKALVVEPDLEWAFIDGSYAKAHQHSAGAASGEDEAIGKSRAGNTSKIHLAVDAHGLPIEFEITGGPLVINVKRQQTLVI
;
A
#
# COMPACT_ATOMS: atom_id res chain seq x y z
N MET A 1 -2.20 19.80 17.86
CA MET A 1 -2.20 19.51 16.41
C MET A 1 -1.71 18.08 16.19
N PRO A 2 -2.25 17.31 15.24
CA PRO A 2 -1.74 15.98 14.94
C PRO A 2 -0.31 16.06 14.38
N ARG A 3 0.52 15.07 14.71
CA ARG A 3 1.88 14.96 14.16
C ARG A 3 1.80 14.61 12.68
N LEU A 4 2.27 15.52 11.84
CA LEU A 4 2.46 15.29 10.40
C LEU A 4 3.66 14.36 10.19
N LEU A 5 3.57 13.52 9.16
CA LEU A 5 4.59 12.54 8.81
C LEU A 5 5.61 13.11 7.81
N LEU A 6 5.21 14.03 6.94
CA LEU A 6 6.05 14.57 5.90
C LEU A 6 6.52 15.98 6.28
N SER A 7 7.84 16.15 6.36
CA SER A 7 8.46 17.48 6.35
C SER A 7 8.19 18.16 5.01
N ASP A 8 8.41 19.47 4.94
CA ASP A 8 8.25 20.23 3.70
C ASP A 8 9.17 19.69 2.59
N GLU A 9 10.39 19.30 2.97
CA GLU A 9 11.36 18.65 2.10
C GLU A 9 10.85 17.30 1.59
N HIS A 10 10.39 16.42 2.49
CA HIS A 10 9.86 15.11 2.13
C HIS A 10 8.56 15.19 1.31
N TRP A 11 7.80 16.29 1.40
CA TRP A 11 6.59 16.49 0.61
C TRP A 11 6.87 16.78 -0.86
N SER A 12 8.00 17.40 -1.19
CA SER A 12 8.33 17.84 -2.55
C SER A 12 8.28 16.69 -3.59
N LYS A 13 8.90 15.55 -3.27
CA LYS A 13 8.95 14.36 -4.13
C LYS A 13 7.57 13.71 -4.36
N PRO A 14 6.81 13.31 -3.33
CA PRO A 14 5.47 12.77 -3.51
C PRO A 14 4.53 13.78 -4.15
N HIS A 15 4.61 15.08 -3.82
CA HIS A 15 3.79 16.11 -4.49
C HIS A 15 3.99 16.09 -6.01
N LYS A 16 5.24 16.12 -6.48
CA LYS A 16 5.56 16.03 -7.90
C LYS A 16 5.00 14.76 -8.56
N ILE A 17 5.15 13.61 -7.89
CA ILE A 17 4.64 12.32 -8.39
C ILE A 17 3.10 12.33 -8.46
N LEU A 18 2.43 12.85 -7.44
CA LEU A 18 0.96 12.95 -7.41
C LEU A 18 0.46 13.75 -8.62
N LEU A 19 1.08 14.89 -8.92
CA LEU A 19 0.70 15.71 -10.08
C LEU A 19 0.94 14.98 -11.41
N GLN A 20 2.07 14.28 -11.54
CA GLN A 20 2.37 13.45 -12.71
C GLN A 20 1.34 12.30 -12.89
N LYS A 21 0.79 11.77 -11.79
CA LYS A 21 -0.27 10.75 -11.78
C LYS A 21 -1.68 11.34 -11.85
N THR A 22 -1.81 12.53 -12.45
CA THR A 22 -3.09 13.21 -12.74
C THR A 22 -3.91 13.54 -11.49
N ILE A 23 -3.28 13.65 -10.32
CA ILE A 23 -3.95 14.11 -9.11
C ILE A 23 -3.96 15.63 -9.13
N TYR A 24 -5.16 16.19 -9.16
CA TYR A 24 -5.36 17.64 -9.18
C TYR A 24 -4.81 18.30 -7.90
N ASP A 25 -4.04 19.37 -8.09
CA ASP A 25 -3.38 20.11 -7.01
C ASP A 25 -4.38 21.02 -6.27
N LYS A 26 -5.04 20.44 -5.27
CA LYS A 26 -5.91 21.22 -4.37
C LYS A 26 -5.08 21.84 -3.25
N PRO A 27 -5.50 22.99 -2.70
CA PRO A 27 -4.87 23.57 -1.52
C PRO A 27 -4.78 22.61 -0.32
N ASP A 28 -5.74 21.67 -0.19
CA ASP A 28 -5.82 20.68 0.88
C ASP A 28 -5.18 19.31 0.53
N LEU A 29 -4.49 19.20 -0.62
CA LEU A 29 -3.91 17.94 -1.08
C LEU A 29 -2.93 17.35 -0.06
N ARG A 30 -1.99 18.16 0.45
CA ARG A 30 -1.02 17.70 1.44
C ARG A 30 -1.70 17.17 2.70
N MET A 31 -2.64 17.93 3.26
CA MET A 31 -3.36 17.53 4.47
C MET A 31 -4.20 16.27 4.25
N THR A 32 -4.74 16.08 3.04
CA THR A 32 -5.45 14.86 2.65
C THR A 32 -4.52 13.64 2.65
N VAL A 33 -3.32 13.76 2.07
CA VAL A 33 -2.33 12.67 2.07
C VAL A 33 -1.80 12.40 3.48
N GLU A 34 -1.47 13.44 4.25
CA GLU A 34 -1.08 13.32 5.66
C GLU A 34 -2.12 12.58 6.49
N ALA A 35 -3.41 12.86 6.27
CA ALA A 35 -4.49 12.17 6.96
C ALA A 35 -4.55 10.67 6.62
N MET A 36 -4.32 10.32 5.35
CA MET A 36 -4.27 8.93 4.89
C MET A 36 -3.08 8.21 5.54
N LEU A 37 -1.90 8.83 5.54
CA LEU A 37 -0.70 8.29 6.17
C LEU A 37 -0.86 8.16 7.68
N TYR A 38 -1.49 9.14 8.34
CA TYR A 38 -1.82 9.08 9.77
C TYR A 38 -2.73 7.90 10.07
N ARG A 39 -3.79 7.70 9.27
CA ARG A 39 -4.70 6.55 9.43
C ARG A 39 -3.96 5.23 9.27
N ILE A 40 -3.08 5.11 8.28
CA ILE A 40 -2.30 3.89 8.04
C ILE A 40 -1.37 3.60 9.23
N ARG A 41 -0.68 4.63 9.74
CA ARG A 41 0.24 4.49 10.87
C ARG A 41 -0.44 4.14 12.18
N THR A 42 -1.62 4.70 12.45
CA THR A 42 -2.30 4.56 13.75
C THR A 42 -3.36 3.47 13.77
N GLY A 43 -3.86 3.05 12.61
CA GLY A 43 -4.97 2.12 12.52
C GLY A 43 -6.31 2.68 13.01
N CYS A 44 -6.40 4.00 13.28
CA CYS A 44 -7.64 4.58 13.81
C CYS A 44 -8.81 4.41 12.83
N PRO A 45 -10.05 4.29 13.32
CA PRO A 45 -11.23 4.39 12.48
C PRO A 45 -11.22 5.72 11.70
N TRP A 46 -11.73 5.70 10.46
CA TRP A 46 -11.77 6.90 9.62
C TRP A 46 -12.49 8.07 10.31
N ARG A 47 -13.58 7.79 11.04
CA ARG A 47 -14.38 8.78 11.78
C ARG A 47 -13.60 9.47 12.91
N ASP A 48 -12.52 8.84 13.38
CA ASP A 48 -11.71 9.32 14.50
C ASP A 48 -10.48 10.09 14.02
N LEU A 49 -10.39 10.37 12.71
CA LEU A 49 -9.32 11.21 12.19
C LEU A 49 -9.35 12.60 12.85
N PRO A 50 -8.20 13.12 13.32
CA PRO A 50 -8.13 14.46 13.90
C PRO A 50 -8.71 15.53 12.97
N GLN A 51 -9.58 16.38 13.50
CA GLN A 51 -10.29 17.41 12.72
C GLN A 51 -9.35 18.38 11.99
N ALA A 52 -8.11 18.54 12.47
CA ALA A 52 -7.07 19.34 11.81
C ALA A 52 -6.72 18.84 10.39
N PHE A 53 -7.00 17.58 10.05
CA PHE A 53 -6.86 17.05 8.70
C PHE A 53 -8.01 17.43 7.76
N GLY A 54 -9.13 17.91 8.29
CA GLY A 54 -10.36 18.20 7.55
C GLY A 54 -11.42 17.12 7.72
N CYS A 55 -12.40 17.10 6.81
CA CYS A 55 -13.55 16.21 6.90
C CYS A 55 -13.18 14.76 6.57
N TRP A 56 -13.26 13.87 7.56
CA TRP A 56 -12.92 12.45 7.42
C TRP A 56 -13.61 11.76 6.23
N ASN A 57 -14.88 12.07 5.96
CA ASN A 57 -15.65 11.42 4.89
C ASN A 57 -15.09 11.78 3.51
N ARG A 58 -14.63 13.02 3.34
CA ARG A 58 -13.97 13.47 2.10
C ARG A 58 -12.65 12.73 1.88
N ILE A 59 -11.86 12.59 2.94
CA ILE A 59 -10.57 11.89 2.92
C ILE A 59 -10.78 10.40 2.61
N TYR A 60 -11.72 9.75 3.30
CA TYR A 60 -12.09 8.35 3.05
C TYR A 60 -12.55 8.11 1.61
N LYS A 61 -13.48 8.92 1.11
CA LYS A 61 -13.95 8.81 -0.28
C LYS A 61 -12.80 8.99 -1.28
N ARG A 62 -11.88 9.92 -1.02
CA ARG A 62 -10.69 10.13 -1.85
C ARG A 62 -9.78 8.91 -1.83
N PHE A 63 -9.50 8.38 -0.63
CA PHE A 63 -8.68 7.20 -0.44
C PHE A 63 -9.23 6.02 -1.24
N ASN A 64 -10.52 5.71 -1.07
CA ASN A 64 -11.19 4.63 -1.80
C ASN A 64 -11.16 4.84 -3.33
N ALA A 65 -11.43 6.05 -3.80
CA ALA A 65 -11.40 6.36 -5.24
C ALA A 65 -9.99 6.18 -5.83
N TRP A 66 -8.94 6.56 -5.10
CA TRP A 66 -7.56 6.36 -5.53
C TRP A 66 -7.14 4.90 -5.49
N SER A 67 -7.57 4.15 -4.47
CA SER A 67 -7.33 2.71 -4.38
C SER A 67 -8.00 1.96 -5.52
N ALA A 68 -9.28 2.24 -5.80
CA ALA A 68 -10.02 1.62 -6.91
C ALA A 68 -9.41 1.96 -8.28
N ALA A 69 -8.85 3.16 -8.42
CA ALA A 69 -8.15 3.59 -9.64
C ALA A 69 -6.67 3.14 -9.71
N GLY A 70 -6.18 2.34 -8.75
CA GLY A 70 -4.79 1.86 -8.73
C GLY A 70 -3.72 2.93 -8.46
N LYS A 71 -4.10 4.17 -8.12
CA LYS A 71 -3.17 5.31 -8.01
C LYS A 71 -2.10 5.09 -6.95
N TRP A 72 -2.43 4.45 -5.83
CA TRP A 72 -1.45 4.16 -4.79
C TRP A 72 -0.33 3.24 -5.27
N ILE A 73 -0.65 2.23 -6.09
CA ILE A 73 0.32 1.33 -6.68
C ILE A 73 1.20 2.10 -7.65
N GLU A 74 0.63 2.98 -8.47
CA GLU A 74 1.40 3.82 -9.39
C GLU A 74 2.34 4.80 -8.67
N ILE A 75 1.90 5.40 -7.57
CA ILE A 75 2.71 6.30 -6.74
C ILE A 75 3.84 5.51 -6.07
N PHE A 76 3.52 4.35 -5.51
CA PHE A 76 4.50 3.44 -4.91
C PHE A 76 5.61 3.10 -5.92
N LYS A 77 5.23 2.61 -7.11
CA LYS A 77 6.19 2.25 -8.17
C LYS A 77 7.03 3.44 -8.63
N ALA A 78 6.48 4.65 -8.61
CA ALA A 78 7.23 5.86 -8.95
C ALA A 78 8.19 6.32 -7.83
N LEU A 79 7.98 5.89 -6.58
CA LEU A 79 8.85 6.18 -5.46
C LEU A 79 10.04 5.22 -5.38
N VAL A 80 9.88 3.99 -5.88
CA VAL A 80 10.97 3.02 -6.05
C VAL A 80 11.87 3.49 -7.19
N VAL A 81 13.00 4.10 -6.84
CA VAL A 81 13.99 4.62 -7.79
C VAL A 81 15.32 3.96 -7.45
N GLU A 82 15.85 3.19 -8.40
CA GLU A 82 17.17 2.55 -8.29
C GLU A 82 17.40 1.85 -6.93
N PRO A 83 16.60 0.81 -6.61
CA PRO A 83 16.75 0.11 -5.35
C PRO A 83 18.14 -0.53 -5.23
N ASP A 84 18.70 -0.53 -4.03
CA ASP A 84 19.97 -1.21 -3.77
C ASP A 84 19.75 -2.72 -3.67
N LEU A 85 20.01 -3.42 -4.78
CA LEU A 85 19.82 -4.86 -4.89
C LEU A 85 21.07 -5.67 -4.53
N GLU A 86 22.06 -5.08 -3.85
CA GLU A 86 23.17 -5.86 -3.27
C GLU A 86 22.63 -6.98 -2.37
N TRP A 87 21.60 -6.65 -1.57
CA TRP A 87 20.81 -7.59 -0.78
C TRP A 87 19.32 -7.33 -0.99
N ALA A 88 18.55 -8.41 -1.15
CA ALA A 88 17.09 -8.33 -1.20
C ALA A 88 16.50 -9.26 -0.15
N PHE A 89 15.60 -8.73 0.66
CA PHE A 89 14.87 -9.51 1.67
C PHE A 89 13.42 -9.64 1.25
N ILE A 90 12.85 -10.82 1.50
CA ILE A 90 11.44 -11.10 1.26
C ILE A 90 10.85 -11.64 2.55
N ASP A 91 9.74 -11.04 2.97
CA ASP A 91 8.92 -11.55 4.07
C ASP A 91 7.44 -11.56 3.67
N GLY A 92 6.67 -12.40 4.37
CA GLY A 92 5.26 -12.59 4.13
C GLY A 92 4.45 -12.54 5.41
N SER A 93 3.36 -11.76 5.40
CA SER A 93 2.34 -11.75 6.44
C SER A 93 1.00 -12.21 5.87
N TYR A 94 0.02 -12.49 6.72
CA TYR A 94 -1.32 -12.87 6.26
C TYR A 94 -2.42 -12.13 7.01
N ALA A 95 -3.50 -11.84 6.29
CA ALA A 95 -4.75 -11.36 6.85
C ALA A 95 -5.80 -12.46 6.75
N LYS A 96 -6.49 -12.73 7.86
CA LYS A 96 -7.59 -13.70 7.88
C LYS A 96 -8.82 -13.07 7.25
N ALA A 97 -9.36 -13.74 6.24
CA ALA A 97 -10.64 -13.38 5.66
C ALA A 97 -11.78 -13.81 6.59
N HIS A 98 -12.96 -13.22 6.41
CA HIS A 98 -14.14 -13.68 7.14
C HIS A 98 -14.40 -15.16 6.81
N GLN A 99 -14.91 -15.94 7.76
CA GLN A 99 -15.08 -17.39 7.59
C GLN A 99 -15.98 -17.78 6.39
N HIS A 100 -16.84 -16.87 5.96
CA HIS A 100 -17.71 -17.02 4.79
C HIS A 100 -17.24 -16.24 3.56
N SER A 101 -16.04 -15.64 3.59
CA SER A 101 -15.46 -14.99 2.42
C SER A 101 -15.04 -16.05 1.40
N ALA A 102 -15.67 -16.04 0.23
CA ALA A 102 -15.36 -16.95 -0.87
C ALA A 102 -14.87 -16.23 -2.15
N GLY A 103 -14.65 -14.91 -2.07
CA GLY A 103 -14.43 -14.05 -3.24
C GLY A 103 -15.74 -13.64 -3.92
N ALA A 104 -15.64 -12.78 -4.93
CA ALA A 104 -16.74 -12.45 -5.81
C ALA A 104 -17.02 -13.62 -6.78
N ALA A 105 -18.24 -13.68 -7.32
CA ALA A 105 -18.58 -14.64 -8.40
C ALA A 105 -18.01 -14.16 -9.75
N SER A 106 -16.70 -14.01 -9.82
CA SER A 106 -15.92 -13.58 -10.98
C SER A 106 -14.86 -14.63 -11.30
N GLY A 107 -14.26 -14.54 -12.50
CA GLY A 107 -13.06 -15.31 -12.84
C GLY A 107 -11.76 -14.66 -12.35
N GLU A 108 -11.85 -13.55 -11.63
CA GLU A 108 -10.70 -12.79 -11.17
C GLU A 108 -10.17 -13.37 -9.85
N ASP A 109 -8.85 -13.30 -9.64
CA ASP A 109 -8.24 -13.73 -8.38
C ASP A 109 -8.42 -12.62 -7.32
N GLU A 110 -9.33 -12.87 -6.38
CA GLU A 110 -9.61 -11.99 -5.23
C GLU A 110 -8.56 -12.13 -4.11
N ALA A 111 -7.49 -12.89 -4.36
CA ALA A 111 -6.41 -13.20 -3.42
C ALA A 111 -6.90 -13.80 -2.08
N ILE A 112 -7.98 -14.59 -2.13
CA ILE A 112 -8.49 -15.34 -0.98
C ILE A 112 -8.27 -16.83 -1.22
N GLY A 113 -7.55 -17.49 -0.33
CA GLY A 113 -7.29 -18.92 -0.42
C GLY A 113 -7.31 -19.64 0.91
N LYS A 114 -7.55 -20.94 0.88
CA LYS A 114 -7.54 -21.81 2.06
C LYS A 114 -6.11 -21.99 2.60
N SER A 115 -5.92 -21.73 3.88
CA SER A 115 -4.71 -22.06 4.66
C SER A 115 -5.08 -22.85 5.92
N ARG A 116 -4.10 -23.20 6.75
CA ARG A 116 -4.34 -23.85 8.06
C ARG A 116 -5.20 -22.98 8.99
N ALA A 117 -5.21 -21.66 8.81
CA ALA A 117 -5.97 -20.71 9.61
C ALA A 117 -7.39 -20.42 9.07
N GLY A 118 -7.82 -21.12 8.01
CA GLY A 118 -9.06 -20.87 7.28
C GLY A 118 -8.81 -20.06 6.00
N ASN A 119 -9.79 -19.26 5.57
CA ASN A 119 -9.64 -18.41 4.40
C ASN A 119 -8.74 -17.21 4.75
N THR A 120 -7.68 -17.01 3.96
CA THR A 120 -6.66 -16.00 4.21
C THR A 120 -6.16 -15.40 2.90
N SER A 121 -5.74 -14.14 2.97
CA SER A 121 -4.91 -13.47 1.98
C SER A 121 -3.50 -13.32 2.55
N LYS A 122 -2.48 -13.56 1.73
CA LYS A 122 -1.09 -13.29 2.09
C LYS A 122 -0.62 -12.02 1.43
N ILE A 123 0.20 -11.28 2.14
CA ILE A 123 0.88 -10.07 1.69
C ILE A 123 2.36 -10.41 1.72
N HIS A 124 3.00 -10.38 0.56
CA HIS A 124 4.43 -10.60 0.43
C HIS A 124 5.08 -9.26 0.10
N LEU A 125 6.18 -8.95 0.76
CA LEU A 125 6.91 -7.70 0.60
C LEU A 125 8.37 -8.02 0.33
N ALA A 126 8.89 -7.44 -0.75
CA ALA A 126 10.33 -7.41 -1.04
C ALA A 126 10.89 -6.03 -0.66
N VAL A 127 12.05 -6.03 -0.01
CA VAL A 127 12.79 -4.81 0.37
C VAL A 127 14.24 -4.89 -0.08
N ASP A 128 14.83 -3.72 -0.31
CA ASP A 128 16.23 -3.55 -0.73
C ASP A 128 17.22 -3.67 0.46
N ALA A 129 18.51 -3.48 0.21
CA ALA A 129 19.55 -3.57 1.22
C ALA A 129 19.39 -2.56 2.38
N HIS A 130 18.66 -1.47 2.16
CA HIS A 130 18.33 -0.45 3.17
C HIS A 130 16.99 -0.70 3.86
N GLY A 131 16.29 -1.79 3.51
CA GLY A 131 14.94 -2.09 4.02
C GLY A 131 13.84 -1.25 3.39
N LEU A 132 14.11 -0.58 2.26
CA LEU A 132 13.10 0.16 1.51
C LEU A 132 12.25 -0.80 0.67
N PRO A 133 10.91 -0.70 0.71
CA PRO A 133 10.01 -1.47 -0.14
C PRO A 133 10.31 -1.35 -1.64
N ILE A 134 10.44 -2.49 -2.32
CA ILE A 134 10.65 -2.56 -3.78
C ILE A 134 9.37 -3.01 -4.49
N GLU A 135 8.74 -4.08 -4.00
CA GLU A 135 7.55 -4.68 -4.61
C GLU A 135 6.73 -5.39 -3.54
N PHE A 136 5.42 -5.46 -3.74
CA PHE A 136 4.56 -6.28 -2.89
C PHE A 136 3.51 -7.01 -3.73
N GLU A 137 3.15 -8.21 -3.29
CA GLU A 137 2.14 -9.02 -3.95
C GLU A 137 1.15 -9.54 -2.92
N ILE A 138 -0.14 -9.55 -3.29
CA ILE A 138 -1.20 -10.13 -2.47
C ILE A 138 -1.70 -11.39 -3.17
N THR A 139 -1.68 -12.51 -2.46
CA THR A 139 -2.07 -13.82 -3.02
C THR A 139 -2.96 -14.60 -2.07
N GLY A 140 -3.66 -15.62 -2.58
CA GLY A 140 -4.44 -16.53 -1.74
C GLY A 140 -3.57 -17.33 -0.74
N GLY A 141 -4.16 -17.68 0.40
CA GLY A 141 -3.55 -18.42 1.51
C GLY A 141 -2.64 -19.64 1.21
N PRO A 142 -2.92 -20.51 0.21
CA PRO A 142 -2.04 -21.64 -0.05
C PRO A 142 -0.78 -21.25 -0.82
N LEU A 143 -0.77 -20.09 -1.48
CA LEU A 143 0.37 -19.65 -2.27
C LEU A 143 1.51 -19.24 -1.33
N VAL A 144 2.65 -19.90 -1.51
CA VAL A 144 3.94 -19.43 -0.99
C VAL A 144 4.66 -18.91 -2.22
N ILE A 145 5.13 -17.66 -2.20
CA ILE A 145 5.89 -17.16 -3.34
C ILE A 145 7.12 -18.03 -3.50
N ASN A 146 7.27 -18.54 -4.72
CA ASN A 146 8.44 -19.27 -5.17
C ASN A 146 8.96 -18.49 -6.37
N VAL A 147 10.01 -17.69 -6.18
CA VAL A 147 10.56 -16.86 -7.26
C VAL A 147 11.33 -17.75 -8.23
N LYS A 148 10.62 -18.48 -9.10
CA LYS A 148 11.18 -19.06 -10.33
C LYS A 148 11.21 -18.05 -11.50
N ARG A 149 11.14 -16.75 -11.20
CA ARG A 149 11.18 -15.68 -12.22
C ARG A 149 12.07 -14.51 -11.81
N GLN A 150 13.27 -14.81 -11.33
CA GLN A 150 14.46 -14.03 -11.66
C GLN A 150 15.51 -15.04 -12.13
N GLN A 151 15.76 -15.09 -13.44
CA GLN A 151 16.99 -15.70 -13.93
C GLN A 151 18.15 -14.86 -13.37
N THR A 152 19.11 -15.53 -12.70
CA THR A 152 20.48 -15.05 -12.45
C THR A 152 20.54 -13.95 -11.37
N LEU A 153 21.15 -14.13 -10.19
CA LEU A 153 22.51 -14.55 -9.92
C LEU A 153 22.62 -15.32 -8.61
N VAL A 154 23.34 -16.44 -8.70
CA VAL A 154 24.22 -16.90 -7.63
C VAL A 154 25.37 -15.91 -7.54
N ILE A 155 25.62 -15.38 -6.34
CA ILE A 155 26.97 -15.22 -5.81
C ILE A 155 26.96 -15.78 -4.39
#